data_AF-A0A8T6VFM9-F1
#
_entry.id   AF-A0A8T6VFM9-F1
#
_cell.length_a   1.000
_cell.length_b   1.000
_cell.length_c   1.000
_cell.angle_alpha   90.00
_cell.angle_beta   90.00
_cell.angle_gamma   90.00
#
_symmetry.space_group_name_H-M   'P 1'
#
loop_
_entity.id
_entity.type
_entity.pdbx_description
1 polymer ?
#
loop_
_entity_poly.entity_id
_entity_poly.type
_entity_poly.pdbx_seq_one_letter_code
_entity_poly.pdbx_strand_id
1 'polypeptide(L)'
;KPPVKEITIGAGDSTVKIGGEFVMYRHELSYINPTAISIDVTDEMPHDELLKRVKEVEDYTYTYLDQELKLNLIAVRSTSNDPAKFRTAVEKVAKNTILPLVLCSINPSVLKAGLTCIPGKRPLIYAATRDNWRSMAELALTHKCPLAVSAPNDLKLLRSMTKTLVEYGVGDLVLDPGTDPNEGFLDTVN
;
A
#
# COMPACT_ATOMS: atom_id res chain seq x y z
N LYS A 1 2.86 -7.66 22.91
CA LYS A 1 2.63 -6.93 21.63
C LYS A 1 3.47 -7.61 20.57
N PRO A 2 2.95 -7.89 19.36
CA PRO A 2 3.74 -8.56 18.32
C PRO A 2 5.01 -7.75 18.00
N PRO A 3 6.15 -8.41 17.71
CA PRO A 3 7.37 -7.76 17.23
C PRO A 3 7.12 -6.90 15.99
N VAL A 4 6.33 -7.41 15.04
CA VAL A 4 5.88 -6.66 13.86
C VAL A 4 4.52 -6.03 14.16
N LYS A 5 4.41 -4.71 14.04
CA LYS A 5 3.13 -4.03 14.25
C LYS A 5 2.10 -4.45 13.21
N GLU A 6 0.88 -4.77 13.64
CA GLU A 6 -0.26 -4.96 12.73
C GLU A 6 -0.74 -3.61 12.19
N ILE A 7 -0.93 -3.52 10.88
CA ILE A 7 -1.43 -2.35 10.17
C ILE A 7 -2.66 -2.77 9.38
N THR A 8 -3.72 -1.98 9.51
CA THR A 8 -4.91 -2.11 8.67
C THR A 8 -4.75 -1.25 7.42
N ILE A 9 -5.31 -1.66 6.30
CA ILE A 9 -5.47 -0.89 5.05
C ILE A 9 -6.95 -0.95 4.68
N GLY A 10 -7.54 0.18 4.30
CA GLY A 10 -8.98 0.29 4.07
C GLY A 10 -9.76 0.72 5.31
N ALA A 11 -11.08 0.78 5.14
CA ALA A 11 -12.05 1.10 6.18
C ALA A 11 -13.35 0.32 5.97
N GLY A 12 -14.09 0.06 7.05
CA GLY A 12 -15.33 -0.72 7.01
C GLY A 12 -15.07 -2.23 6.93
N ASP A 13 -15.96 -2.96 6.26
CA ASP A 13 -15.94 -4.43 6.26
C ASP A 13 -14.88 -5.03 5.32
N SER A 14 -14.36 -4.24 4.37
CA SER A 14 -13.38 -4.69 3.37
C SER A 14 -11.93 -4.46 3.78
N THR A 15 -11.64 -4.21 5.06
CA THR A 15 -10.26 -3.94 5.52
C THR A 15 -9.33 -5.13 5.35
N VAL A 16 -8.07 -4.84 5.00
CA VAL A 16 -6.99 -5.82 4.93
C VAL A 16 -6.01 -5.54 6.07
N LYS A 17 -5.57 -6.60 6.75
CA LYS A 17 -4.55 -6.52 7.82
C LYS A 17 -3.24 -7.10 7.32
N ILE A 18 -2.15 -6.40 7.61
CA ILE A 18 -0.78 -6.83 7.31
C ILE A 18 0.09 -6.69 8.56
N GLY A 19 1.21 -7.42 8.61
CA GLY A 19 2.07 -7.47 9.79
C GLY A 19 1.43 -8.27 10.92
N GLY A 20 1.75 -7.96 12.17
CA GLY A 20 1.22 -8.70 13.33
C GLY A 20 1.90 -10.06 13.59
N GLU A 21 3.02 -10.33 12.91
CA GLU A 21 3.75 -11.59 13.01
C GLU A 21 4.64 -11.68 14.25
N PHE A 22 4.82 -12.90 14.75
CA PHE A 22 5.55 -13.22 15.99
C PHE A 22 6.83 -14.03 15.77
N VAL A 23 6.88 -14.82 14.70
CA VAL A 23 7.96 -15.80 14.46
C VAL A 23 8.53 -15.63 13.07
N MET A 24 9.78 -16.03 12.89
CA MET A 24 10.43 -16.10 11.58
C MET A 24 10.12 -17.40 10.85
N TYR A 25 9.86 -18.48 11.58
CA TYR A 25 9.60 -19.79 11.01
C TYR A 25 8.20 -20.30 11.36
N ARG A 26 7.42 -20.64 10.34
CA ARG A 26 6.04 -21.15 10.47
C ARG A 26 5.86 -22.43 11.31
N HIS A 27 6.95 -23.16 11.59
CA HIS A 27 6.90 -24.38 12.40
C HIS A 27 7.02 -24.08 13.91
N GLU A 28 7.51 -22.91 14.28
CA GLU A 28 7.52 -22.44 15.68
C GLU A 28 6.12 -21.95 16.08
N LEU A 29 5.46 -21.20 15.19
CA LEU A 29 4.09 -20.75 15.32
C LEU A 29 3.51 -20.48 13.93
N SER A 30 2.20 -20.63 13.76
CA SER A 30 1.53 -20.24 12.52
C SER A 30 1.64 -18.74 12.25
N TYR A 31 1.87 -18.36 11.00
CA TYR A 31 1.73 -16.97 10.58
C TYR A 31 0.29 -16.52 10.71
N ILE A 32 0.09 -15.26 11.10
CA ILE A 32 -1.20 -14.75 11.54
C ILE A 32 -1.97 -14.13 10.38
N ASN A 33 -1.34 -13.22 9.63
CA ASN A 33 -2.00 -12.46 8.58
C ASN A 33 -1.47 -12.93 7.21
N PRO A 34 -2.32 -13.51 6.33
CA PRO A 34 -1.91 -13.88 4.98
C PRO A 34 -1.40 -12.67 4.18
N THR A 35 -0.48 -12.92 3.24
CA THR A 35 0.04 -11.87 2.35
C THR A 35 -1.07 -11.22 1.55
N ALA A 36 -1.20 -9.90 1.66
CA ALA A 36 -2.14 -9.13 0.87
C ALA A 36 -1.65 -9.02 -0.58
N ILE A 37 -2.46 -9.45 -1.54
CA ILE A 37 -2.17 -9.38 -2.97
C ILE A 37 -2.91 -8.18 -3.57
N SER A 38 -2.16 -7.31 -4.25
CA SER A 38 -2.67 -6.14 -4.95
C SER A 38 -2.41 -6.24 -6.44
N ILE A 39 -3.40 -5.86 -7.27
CA ILE A 39 -3.23 -5.72 -8.72
C ILE A 39 -3.12 -4.25 -9.08
N ASP A 40 -2.17 -3.91 -9.96
CA ASP A 40 -1.96 -2.53 -10.40
C ASP A 40 -2.92 -2.12 -11.52
N VAL A 41 -3.30 -0.84 -11.50
CA VAL A 41 -3.97 -0.10 -12.57
C VAL A 41 -3.30 1.27 -12.68
N THR A 42 -3.26 1.87 -13.87
CA THR A 42 -2.60 3.16 -14.09
C THR A 42 -3.59 4.28 -14.40
N ASP A 43 -3.19 5.52 -14.12
CA ASP A 43 -3.98 6.72 -14.44
C ASP A 43 -4.01 7.06 -15.94
N GLU A 44 -3.29 6.31 -16.76
CA GLU A 44 -3.27 6.43 -18.23
C GLU A 44 -4.11 5.35 -18.94
N MET A 45 -4.61 4.34 -18.21
CA MET A 45 -5.48 3.32 -18.80
C MET A 45 -6.76 3.97 -19.37
N PRO A 46 -7.20 3.54 -20.57
CA PRO A 46 -8.51 3.92 -21.09
C PRO A 46 -9.62 3.59 -20.09
N HIS A 47 -10.68 4.39 -20.11
CA HIS A 47 -11.74 4.29 -19.10
C HIS A 47 -12.36 2.90 -18.99
N ASP A 48 -12.69 2.30 -20.13
CA ASP A 48 -13.37 1.01 -20.18
C ASP A 48 -12.44 -0.13 -19.73
N GLU A 49 -11.16 -0.05 -20.07
CA GLU A 49 -10.13 -1.01 -19.65
C GLU A 49 -9.90 -0.94 -18.14
N LEU A 50 -9.81 0.28 -17.58
CA LEU A 50 -9.66 0.50 -16.15
C LEU A 50 -10.81 -0.16 -15.37
N LEU A 51 -12.05 0.11 -15.77
CA LEU A 51 -13.23 -0.45 -15.08
C LEU A 51 -13.31 -1.97 -15.22
N LYS A 52 -13.02 -2.49 -16.41
CA LYS A 52 -12.98 -3.94 -16.65
C LYS A 52 -11.98 -4.62 -15.73
N ARG A 53 -10.74 -4.11 -15.66
CA ARG A 53 -9.68 -4.66 -14.81
C ARG A 53 -10.04 -4.57 -13.32
N VAL A 54 -10.63 -3.47 -12.87
CA VAL A 54 -11.11 -3.32 -11.48
C VAL A 54 -12.15 -4.41 -11.14
N LYS A 55 -13.09 -4.67 -12.06
CA LYS A 55 -14.11 -5.70 -11.86
C LYS A 55 -13.56 -7.11 -11.90
N GLU A 56 -12.65 -7.41 -12.83
CA GLU A 56 -11.95 -8.69 -12.86
C GLU A 56 -11.20 -8.97 -11.56
N VAL A 57 -10.61 -7.94 -10.93
CA VAL A 57 -9.91 -8.08 -9.65
C VAL A 57 -10.86 -8.30 -8.48
N GLU A 58 -11.97 -7.56 -8.43
CA GLU A 58 -12.99 -7.67 -7.38
C GLU A 58 -13.72 -9.02 -7.41
N ASP A 59 -14.03 -9.51 -8.61
CA ASP A 59 -14.77 -10.75 -8.82
C ASP A 59 -13.87 -11.99 -8.86
N TYR A 60 -12.53 -11.81 -8.81
CA TYR A 60 -11.60 -12.92 -8.83
C TYR A 60 -11.78 -13.81 -7.59
N THR A 61 -12.15 -15.06 -7.84
CA THR A 61 -12.19 -16.12 -6.83
C THR A 61 -11.56 -17.39 -7.38
N TYR A 62 -10.80 -18.07 -6.54
CA TYR A 62 -10.22 -19.37 -6.84
C TYR A 62 -10.43 -20.33 -5.68
N THR A 63 -11.12 -21.44 -5.92
CA THR A 63 -11.38 -22.44 -4.88
C THR A 63 -10.24 -23.44 -4.80
N TYR A 64 -9.60 -23.52 -3.64
CA TYR A 64 -8.56 -24.49 -3.33
C TYR A 64 -8.88 -25.22 -2.03
N LEU A 65 -9.10 -26.54 -2.09
CA LEU A 65 -9.44 -27.37 -0.92
C LEU A 65 -10.57 -26.74 -0.06
N ASP A 66 -11.68 -26.40 -0.71
CA ASP A 66 -12.87 -25.75 -0.11
C ASP A 66 -12.63 -24.35 0.49
N GLN A 67 -11.48 -23.73 0.23
CA GLN A 67 -11.20 -22.34 0.56
C GLN A 67 -11.34 -21.45 -0.68
N GLU A 68 -12.08 -20.36 -0.55
CA GLU A 68 -12.13 -19.31 -1.58
C GLU A 68 -10.95 -18.34 -1.41
N LEU A 69 -10.03 -18.34 -2.37
CA LEU A 69 -8.94 -17.37 -2.46
C LEU A 69 -9.41 -16.16 -3.29
N LYS A 70 -9.17 -14.96 -2.77
CA LYS A 70 -9.58 -13.68 -3.39
C LYS A 70 -8.40 -12.72 -3.42
N LEU A 71 -8.43 -11.77 -4.34
CA LEU A 71 -7.49 -10.65 -4.34
C LEU A 71 -7.91 -9.63 -3.27
N ASN A 72 -6.94 -8.91 -2.70
CA ASN A 72 -7.18 -8.13 -1.49
C ASN A 72 -7.24 -6.63 -1.76
N LEU A 73 -6.46 -6.13 -2.72
CA LEU A 73 -6.18 -4.71 -2.89
C LEU A 73 -6.12 -4.33 -4.38
N ILE A 74 -6.34 -3.05 -4.66
CA ILE A 74 -6.07 -2.44 -5.98
C ILE A 74 -5.04 -1.32 -5.81
N ALA A 75 -3.96 -1.38 -6.57
CA ALA A 75 -2.91 -0.36 -6.57
C ALA A 75 -3.12 0.61 -7.74
N VAL A 76 -3.54 1.84 -7.44
CA VAL A 76 -3.67 2.90 -8.44
C VAL A 76 -2.35 3.62 -8.55
N ARG A 77 -1.64 3.41 -9.66
CA ARG A 77 -0.32 3.96 -9.95
C ARG A 77 -0.41 5.19 -10.84
N SER A 78 0.24 6.27 -10.43
CA SER A 78 0.41 7.42 -11.31
C SER A 78 1.59 7.17 -12.25
N THR A 79 1.31 6.94 -13.52
CA THR A 79 2.32 6.92 -14.59
C THR A 79 2.37 8.25 -15.32
N SER A 80 1.26 9.00 -15.33
CA SER A 80 1.20 10.33 -15.94
C SER A 80 1.87 11.44 -15.13
N ASN A 81 2.02 11.26 -13.81
CA ASN A 81 2.44 12.28 -12.85
C ASN A 81 1.56 13.55 -12.84
N ASP A 82 0.33 13.46 -13.35
CA ASP A 82 -0.66 14.54 -13.42
C ASP A 82 -1.68 14.40 -12.27
N PRO A 83 -1.79 15.39 -11.37
CA PRO A 83 -2.72 15.32 -10.24
C PRO A 83 -4.21 15.20 -10.64
N ALA A 84 -4.63 15.79 -11.75
CA ALA A 84 -6.02 15.77 -12.20
C ALA A 84 -6.39 14.42 -12.83
N LYS A 85 -5.50 13.85 -13.65
CA LYS A 85 -5.66 12.49 -14.20
C LYS A 85 -5.68 11.46 -13.07
N PHE A 86 -4.73 11.53 -12.15
CA PHE A 86 -4.66 10.61 -11.02
C PHE A 86 -5.89 10.68 -10.12
N ARG A 87 -6.36 11.89 -9.78
CA ARG A 87 -7.61 12.09 -9.04
C ARG A 87 -8.78 11.42 -9.74
N THR A 88 -8.91 11.60 -11.05
CA THR A 88 -10.00 11.03 -11.84
C THR A 88 -9.95 9.50 -11.84
N ALA A 89 -8.75 8.92 -11.97
CA ALA A 89 -8.55 7.48 -11.92
C ALA A 89 -8.92 6.91 -10.54
N VAL A 90 -8.42 7.51 -9.46
CA VAL A 90 -8.71 7.09 -8.08
C VAL A 90 -10.21 7.18 -7.79
N GLU A 91 -10.86 8.26 -8.17
CA GLU A 91 -12.30 8.44 -7.97
C GLU A 91 -13.12 7.38 -8.71
N LYS A 92 -12.74 7.04 -9.94
CA LYS A 92 -13.38 5.97 -10.72
C LYS A 92 -13.19 4.61 -10.06
N VAL A 93 -11.96 4.25 -9.69
CA VAL A 93 -11.67 2.98 -9.03
C VAL A 93 -12.46 2.87 -7.73
N ALA A 94 -12.40 3.89 -6.87
CA ALA A 94 -13.05 3.87 -5.56
C ALA A 94 -14.59 3.82 -5.60
N LYS A 95 -15.21 4.30 -6.69
CA LYS A 95 -16.66 4.18 -6.91
C LYS A 95 -17.09 2.79 -7.40
N ASN A 96 -16.16 2.02 -7.97
CA ASN A 96 -16.47 0.78 -8.67
C ASN A 96 -15.95 -0.48 -7.96
N THR A 97 -15.35 -0.35 -6.77
CA THR A 97 -14.86 -1.48 -5.98
C THR A 97 -15.07 -1.26 -4.49
N ILE A 98 -15.29 -2.35 -3.76
CA ILE A 98 -15.23 -2.35 -2.30
C ILE A 98 -13.81 -2.59 -1.76
N LEU A 99 -12.88 -3.07 -2.58
CA LEU A 99 -11.52 -3.41 -2.15
C LEU A 99 -10.74 -2.17 -1.68
N PRO A 100 -9.90 -2.28 -0.64
CA PRO A 100 -9.02 -1.18 -0.27
C PRO A 100 -7.99 -0.86 -1.34
N LEU A 101 -7.52 0.38 -1.32
CA LEU A 101 -6.64 0.90 -2.35
C LEU A 101 -5.23 1.12 -1.82
N VAL A 102 -4.26 0.98 -2.72
CA VAL A 102 -2.91 1.53 -2.58
C VAL A 102 -2.78 2.67 -3.58
N LEU A 103 -2.36 3.85 -3.14
CA LEU A 103 -2.10 4.98 -4.02
C LEU A 103 -0.60 5.10 -4.24
N CYS A 104 -0.14 4.89 -5.47
CA CYS A 104 1.27 4.80 -5.81
C CYS A 104 1.75 6.02 -6.61
N SER A 105 2.50 6.93 -5.97
CA SER A 105 3.28 7.99 -6.59
C SER A 105 4.34 8.53 -5.63
N ILE A 106 5.47 8.99 -6.16
CA ILE A 106 6.53 9.68 -5.38
C ILE A 106 6.22 11.19 -5.28
N ASN A 107 5.24 11.70 -6.04
CA ASN A 107 4.86 13.10 -6.04
C ASN A 107 3.75 13.39 -5.00
N PRO A 108 4.02 14.18 -3.94
CA PRO A 108 3.03 14.48 -2.91
C PRO A 108 1.78 15.19 -3.46
N SER A 109 1.92 16.03 -4.48
CA SER A 109 0.81 16.77 -5.08
C SER A 109 -0.18 15.83 -5.77
N VAL A 110 0.32 14.78 -6.42
CA VAL A 110 -0.48 13.74 -7.07
C VAL A 110 -1.24 12.93 -6.01
N LEU A 111 -0.54 12.46 -4.97
CA LEU A 111 -1.17 11.70 -3.88
C LEU A 111 -2.21 12.52 -3.13
N LYS A 112 -1.95 13.80 -2.87
CA LYS A 112 -2.92 14.72 -2.26
C LYS A 112 -4.21 14.79 -3.06
N ALA A 113 -4.13 14.90 -4.38
CA ALA A 113 -5.29 14.96 -5.25
C ALA A 113 -6.11 13.66 -5.21
N GLY A 114 -5.45 12.50 -5.19
CA GLY A 114 -6.08 11.20 -4.99
C GLY A 114 -6.74 11.06 -3.61
N LEU A 115 -6.03 11.37 -2.53
CA LEU A 115 -6.56 11.24 -1.16
C LEU A 115 -7.77 12.14 -0.89
N THR A 116 -7.80 13.33 -1.49
CA THR A 116 -8.90 14.30 -1.30
C THR A 116 -10.22 13.78 -1.89
N CYS A 117 -10.18 12.94 -2.93
CA CYS A 117 -11.40 12.42 -3.57
C CYS A 117 -11.98 11.16 -2.90
N ILE A 118 -11.25 10.54 -1.95
CA ILE A 118 -11.67 9.32 -1.26
C ILE A 118 -11.56 9.44 0.28
N PRO A 119 -12.20 10.45 0.90
CA PRO A 119 -12.11 10.65 2.35
C PRO A 119 -12.64 9.43 3.10
N GLY A 120 -11.95 9.04 4.18
CA GLY A 120 -12.37 7.95 5.05
C GLY A 120 -12.09 6.54 4.53
N LYS A 121 -11.66 6.36 3.26
CA LYS A 121 -11.31 5.03 2.70
C LYS A 121 -10.00 4.46 3.23
N ARG A 122 -9.15 5.30 3.84
CA ARG A 122 -7.88 4.94 4.48
C ARG A 122 -6.97 4.03 3.62
N PRO A 123 -6.62 4.44 2.39
CA PRO A 123 -5.71 3.69 1.51
C PRO A 123 -4.28 3.63 2.06
N LEU A 124 -3.46 2.70 1.55
CA LEU A 124 -2.01 2.75 1.74
C LEU A 124 -1.40 3.80 0.81
N ILE A 125 -0.62 4.73 1.37
CA ILE A 125 0.12 5.73 0.60
C ILE A 125 1.49 5.15 0.25
N TYR A 126 1.81 5.04 -1.03
CA TYR A 126 3.10 4.62 -1.53
C TYR A 126 3.73 5.75 -2.38
N ALA A 127 4.85 6.37 -2.02
CA ALA A 127 5.69 6.13 -0.84
C ALA A 127 6.48 7.37 -0.41
N ALA A 128 6.87 7.40 0.87
CA ALA A 128 7.85 8.32 1.43
C ALA A 128 9.28 7.89 1.08
N THR A 129 10.03 8.81 0.46
CA THR A 129 11.44 8.69 0.09
C THR A 129 12.26 9.76 0.82
N ARG A 130 13.60 9.69 0.71
CA ARG A 130 14.52 10.66 1.33
C ARG A 130 14.14 12.12 1.04
N ASP A 131 13.65 12.39 -0.16
CA ASP A 131 13.45 13.76 -0.65
C ASP A 131 12.05 14.31 -0.33
N ASN A 132 11.08 13.45 -0.04
CA ASN A 132 9.67 13.85 0.10
C ASN A 132 9.02 13.45 1.45
N TRP A 133 9.77 12.81 2.35
CA TRP A 133 9.22 12.16 3.56
C TRP A 133 8.33 13.08 4.39
N ARG A 134 8.68 14.36 4.53
CA ARG A 134 7.93 15.32 5.34
C ARG A 134 6.54 15.59 4.75
N SER A 135 6.48 15.85 3.45
CA SER A 135 5.21 16.07 2.74
C SER A 135 4.34 14.82 2.77
N MET A 136 4.94 13.63 2.62
CA MET A 136 4.20 12.36 2.70
C MET A 136 3.70 12.08 4.12
N ALA A 137 4.48 12.41 5.15
CA ALA A 137 4.07 12.30 6.55
C ALA A 137 2.85 13.18 6.86
N GLU A 138 2.87 14.43 6.40
CA GLU A 138 1.73 15.35 6.56
C GLU A 138 0.46 14.83 5.90
N LEU A 139 0.56 14.24 4.70
CA LEU A 139 -0.56 13.60 4.02
C LEU A 139 -1.09 12.40 4.81
N ALA A 140 -0.19 11.52 5.27
CA ALA A 140 -0.55 10.34 6.05
C ALA A 140 -1.27 10.71 7.36
N LEU A 141 -0.78 11.72 8.08
CA LEU A 141 -1.39 12.22 9.32
C LEU A 141 -2.75 12.87 9.06
N THR A 142 -2.84 13.73 8.05
CA THR A 142 -4.07 14.47 7.70
C THR A 142 -5.20 13.51 7.33
N HIS A 143 -4.88 12.48 6.52
CA HIS A 143 -5.87 11.50 6.04
C HIS A 143 -5.93 10.23 6.91
N LYS A 144 -5.15 10.14 7.99
CA LYS A 144 -5.04 8.99 8.89
C LYS A 144 -4.75 7.67 8.16
N CYS A 145 -3.92 7.74 7.12
CA CYS A 145 -3.61 6.62 6.23
C CYS A 145 -2.26 5.98 6.59
N PRO A 146 -2.11 4.65 6.43
CA PRO A 146 -0.80 4.03 6.51
C PRO A 146 0.11 4.53 5.38
N LEU A 147 1.41 4.59 5.66
CA LEU A 147 2.42 5.14 4.76
C LEU A 147 3.54 4.13 4.51
N ALA A 148 3.82 3.84 3.25
CA ALA A 148 5.00 3.08 2.86
C ALA A 148 6.25 3.96 2.89
N VAL A 149 7.35 3.44 3.42
CA VAL A 149 8.67 4.07 3.46
C VAL A 149 9.57 3.29 2.49
N SER A 150 10.04 3.97 1.44
CA SER A 150 10.86 3.37 0.40
C SER A 150 12.28 3.90 0.46
N ALA A 151 13.23 2.97 0.59
CA ALA A 151 14.66 3.22 0.51
C ALA A 151 15.34 2.00 -0.15
N PRO A 152 15.24 1.90 -1.49
CA PRO A 152 15.75 0.75 -2.22
C PRO A 152 17.23 0.51 -1.96
N ASN A 153 17.58 -0.72 -1.57
CA ASN A 153 18.95 -1.19 -1.32
C ASN A 153 19.72 -0.37 -0.25
N ASP A 154 19.02 0.35 0.64
CA ASP A 154 19.64 1.12 1.73
C ASP A 154 18.88 0.94 3.05
N LEU A 155 19.13 -0.19 3.73
CA LEU A 155 18.51 -0.52 5.01
C LEU A 155 18.85 0.48 6.13
N LYS A 156 20.03 1.11 6.07
CA LYS A 156 20.44 2.11 7.05
C LYS A 156 19.57 3.36 6.92
N LEU A 157 19.34 3.81 5.69
CA LEU A 157 18.42 4.90 5.39
C LEU A 157 16.98 4.52 5.74
N LEU A 158 16.52 3.33 5.36
CA LEU A 158 15.17 2.85 5.66
C LEU A 158 14.89 2.92 7.17
N ARG A 159 15.82 2.40 7.98
CA ARG A 159 15.75 2.45 9.45
C ARG A 159 15.73 3.88 9.96
N SER A 160 16.60 4.75 9.43
CA SER A 160 16.68 6.15 9.83
C SER A 160 15.37 6.90 9.55
N MET A 161 14.86 6.78 8.33
CA MET A 161 13.60 7.41 7.92
C MET A 161 12.40 6.90 8.71
N THR A 162 12.33 5.60 8.96
CA THR A 162 11.25 4.99 9.77
C THR A 162 11.24 5.59 11.18
N LYS A 163 12.41 5.75 11.82
CA LYS A 163 12.50 6.41 13.14
C LYS A 163 12.01 7.86 13.07
N THR A 164 12.50 8.63 12.10
CA THR A 164 12.07 10.02 11.91
C THR A 164 10.56 10.14 11.72
N LEU A 165 9.94 9.26 10.92
CA LEU A 165 8.51 9.28 10.66
C LEU A 165 7.69 8.92 11.92
N VAL A 166 8.16 7.96 12.73
CA VAL A 166 7.55 7.63 14.02
C VAL A 166 7.64 8.81 14.99
N GLU A 167 8.80 9.47 15.09
CA GLU A 167 8.99 10.66 15.92
C GLU A 167 8.13 11.84 15.44
N TYR A 168 7.92 11.97 14.13
CA TYR A 168 7.00 12.94 13.54
C TYR A 168 5.52 12.61 13.79
N GLY A 169 5.22 11.40 14.29
CA GLY A 169 3.88 10.96 14.69
C GLY A 169 3.20 9.97 13.74
N VAL A 170 3.85 9.55 12.64
CA VAL A 170 3.29 8.57 11.71
C VAL A 170 3.43 7.16 12.31
N GLY A 171 2.35 6.65 12.89
CA GLY A 171 2.38 5.37 13.58
C GLY A 171 2.30 4.14 12.67
N ASP A 172 1.65 4.24 11.51
CA ASP A 172 1.35 3.10 10.64
C ASP A 172 2.27 3.13 9.41
N LEU A 173 3.39 2.41 9.50
CA LEU A 173 4.44 2.40 8.49
C LEU A 173 4.62 1.01 7.85
N VAL A 174 4.62 0.96 6.52
CA VAL A 174 4.98 -0.22 5.73
C VAL A 174 6.38 -0.02 5.17
N LEU A 175 7.20 -1.07 5.12
CA LEU A 175 8.60 -0.96 4.73
C LEU A 175 8.80 -1.48 3.31
N ASP A 176 9.46 -0.68 2.48
CA ASP A 176 9.92 -1.04 1.14
C ASP A 176 11.46 -0.89 1.07
N PRO A 177 12.20 -1.99 1.27
CA PRO A 177 13.64 -2.01 1.10
C PRO A 177 14.10 -2.07 -0.37
N GLY A 178 13.17 -2.06 -1.33
CA GLY A 178 13.43 -2.31 -2.75
C GLY A 178 13.12 -3.75 -3.16
N THR A 179 12.96 -3.95 -4.48
CA THR A 179 12.57 -5.23 -5.08
C THR A 179 13.64 -5.73 -6.07
N ASP A 180 14.91 -5.73 -5.67
CA ASP A 180 15.97 -6.34 -6.49
C ASP A 180 16.15 -7.81 -6.09
N PRO A 181 15.78 -8.77 -6.97
CA PRO A 181 15.92 -10.20 -6.68
C PRO A 181 17.38 -10.67 -6.62
N ASN A 182 18.35 -9.81 -6.95
CA ASN A 182 19.77 -10.18 -7.05
C ASN A 182 20.58 -9.75 -5.82
N GLU A 183 20.78 -8.44 -5.59
CA GLU A 183 21.73 -7.95 -4.58
C GLU A 183 21.04 -7.53 -3.26
N GLY A 184 19.82 -6.99 -3.31
CA GLY A 184 19.14 -6.45 -2.11
C GLY A 184 18.44 -7.48 -1.22
N PHE A 185 18.05 -8.64 -1.77
CA PHE A 185 17.27 -9.63 -1.02
C PHE A 185 18.08 -10.28 0.13
N LEU A 186 19.37 -10.57 -0.08
CA LEU A 186 20.23 -11.17 0.94
C LEU A 186 20.42 -10.27 2.16
N ASP A 187 20.42 -8.95 1.95
CA ASP A 187 20.55 -7.97 3.03
C ASP A 187 19.25 -7.80 3.83
N THR A 188 18.09 -8.10 3.24
CA THR A 188 16.79 -8.05 3.96
C THR A 188 16.55 -9.22 4.89
N VAL A 189 17.29 -10.32 4.72
CA VAL A 189 17.09 -11.59 5.47
C VAL A 189 18.15 -11.80 6.55
N ASN A 190 19.21 -10.98 6.61
CA ASN A 190 20.33 -11.12 7.55
C ASN A 190 20.44 -9.97 8.57
#